data_AF-V7AP88-F1
#
_entry.id   AF-V7AP88-F1
#
_cell.length_a   1.000
_cell.length_b   1.000
_cell.length_c   1.000
_cell.angle_alpha   90.00
_cell.angle_beta   90.00
_cell.angle_gamma   90.00
#
_symmetry.space_group_name_H-M   'P 1'
#
loop_
_entity.id
_entity.type
_entity.pdbx_description
1 polymer ?
#
loop_
_entity_poly.entity_id
_entity_poly.type
_entity_poly.pdbx_seq_one_letter_code
_entity_poly.pdbx_strand_id
1 'polypeptide(L)'
;MEGRFAEELYAESLELSKLELKSTSAVDEKDKLNDCGGDDDLSFWGDSDDKLDSSLDLDREWQRRHDQFHTIGYRDGLIAGKEASAQEGFNIGFKQSVLDGYSWGVVRGVTSAFSHLPHQLKERLIERQEKRNEFHVLYESVHSLSTTDALGLFSEEIKAQEALEHSEHSEVSHHTAGLQEQSSHGSQLRNYRGQLEYLISDSPAIDIHLPEPK
;
A
#
# COMPACT_ATOMS: atom_id res chain seq x y z
N MET A 1 -28.01 -21.04 -20.39
CA MET A 1 -27.97 -19.82 -21.25
C MET A 1 -27.11 -18.73 -20.60
N GLU A 2 -26.46 -19.02 -19.48
CA GLU A 2 -25.73 -18.08 -18.61
C GLU A 2 -24.29 -17.75 -19.07
N GLY A 3 -23.67 -18.57 -19.92
CA GLY A 3 -22.27 -18.39 -20.32
C GLY A 3 -22.00 -17.17 -21.22
N ARG A 4 -22.95 -16.82 -22.09
CA ARG A 4 -22.76 -15.71 -23.05
C ARG A 4 -22.82 -14.34 -22.39
N PHE A 5 -23.67 -14.20 -21.37
CA PHE A 5 -23.83 -12.94 -20.66
C PHE A 5 -22.58 -12.61 -19.82
N ALA A 6 -21.98 -13.63 -19.19
CA ALA A 6 -20.72 -13.44 -18.47
C ALA A 6 -19.58 -13.04 -19.42
N GLU A 7 -19.47 -13.67 -20.59
CA GLU A 7 -18.47 -13.31 -21.60
C GLU A 7 -18.66 -11.88 -22.15
N GLU A 8 -19.89 -11.46 -22.43
CA GLU A 8 -20.18 -10.08 -22.84
C GLU A 8 -19.79 -9.07 -21.76
N LEU A 9 -20.11 -9.36 -20.49
CA LEU A 9 -19.75 -8.49 -19.35
C LEU A 9 -18.25 -8.38 -19.15
N TYR A 10 -17.52 -9.49 -19.29
CA TYR A 10 -16.06 -9.48 -19.22
C TYR A 10 -15.45 -8.70 -20.38
N ALA A 11 -15.98 -8.83 -21.59
CA ALA A 11 -15.53 -8.07 -22.75
C ALA A 11 -15.77 -6.56 -22.59
N GLU A 12 -16.95 -6.17 -22.11
CA GLU A 12 -17.34 -4.77 -21.90
C GLU A 12 -16.51 -4.11 -20.78
N SER A 13 -16.26 -4.83 -19.68
CA SER A 13 -15.40 -4.36 -18.59
C SER A 13 -13.95 -4.12 -19.06
N LEU A 14 -13.45 -4.99 -19.94
CA LEU A 14 -12.12 -4.89 -20.51
C LEU A 14 -12.00 -3.71 -21.49
N GLU A 15 -13.04 -3.43 -22.27
CA GLU A 15 -13.15 -2.24 -23.13
C GLU A 15 -13.17 -0.94 -22.31
N LEU A 16 -13.95 -0.88 -21.21
CA LEU A 16 -14.02 0.29 -20.32
C LEU A 16 -12.67 0.62 -19.66
N SER A 17 -11.93 -0.39 -19.21
CA SER A 17 -10.61 -0.19 -18.62
C SER A 17 -9.59 0.43 -19.59
N LYS A 18 -9.68 0.12 -20.89
CA LYS A 18 -8.81 0.69 -21.94
C LYS A 18 -9.17 2.14 -22.24
N LEU A 19 -10.44 2.51 -22.14
CA LEU A 19 -10.92 3.88 -22.34
C LEU A 19 -10.48 4.82 -21.21
N GLU A 20 -10.53 4.34 -19.97
CA GLU A 20 -10.10 5.11 -18.79
C GLU A 20 -8.58 5.39 -18.82
N LEU A 21 -7.77 4.40 -19.22
CA LEU A 21 -6.32 4.57 -19.45
C LEU A 21 -5.98 5.56 -20.57
N LYS A 22 -6.87 5.73 -21.55
CA LYS A 22 -6.67 6.69 -22.65
C LYS A 22 -7.05 8.11 -22.21
N SER A 23 -8.09 8.26 -21.39
CA SER A 23 -8.58 9.56 -20.90
C SER A 23 -7.57 10.27 -19.98
N THR A 24 -6.86 9.52 -19.12
CA THR A 24 -5.85 10.09 -18.20
C THR A 24 -4.58 10.61 -18.90
N SER A 25 -4.40 10.32 -20.19
CA SER A 25 -3.27 10.81 -20.99
C SER A 25 -3.53 12.12 -21.76
N ALA A 26 -4.75 12.67 -21.72
CA ALA A 26 -5.17 13.67 -22.70
C ALA A 26 -5.87 14.94 -22.16
N VAL A 27 -5.82 15.26 -20.86
CA VAL A 27 -6.44 16.50 -20.36
C VAL A 27 -5.55 17.21 -19.34
N ASP A 28 -4.62 18.01 -19.86
CA ASP A 28 -4.28 19.30 -19.30
C ASP A 28 -4.57 20.33 -20.41
N GLU A 29 -5.11 21.51 -20.07
CA GLU A 29 -5.49 22.64 -20.95
C GLU A 29 -6.87 22.61 -21.66
N LYS A 30 -7.91 23.16 -21.01
CA LYS A 30 -8.53 24.48 -21.34
C LYS A 30 -9.98 24.59 -20.82
N ASP A 31 -10.13 25.30 -19.71
CA ASP A 31 -11.33 26.07 -19.40
C ASP A 31 -11.29 27.39 -20.17
N LYS A 32 -12.29 27.67 -21.02
CA LYS A 32 -12.69 29.04 -21.39
C LYS A 32 -14.09 29.08 -22.02
N LEU A 33 -15.05 29.44 -21.16
CA LEU A 33 -16.13 30.42 -21.32
C LEU A 33 -16.49 30.85 -22.76
N ASN A 34 -17.76 30.64 -23.14
CA ASN A 34 -18.46 31.53 -24.07
C ASN A 34 -19.94 31.66 -23.65
N ASP A 35 -20.24 32.88 -23.23
CA ASP A 35 -21.57 33.46 -23.01
C ASP A 35 -22.09 34.08 -24.33
N CYS A 36 -23.38 34.41 -24.32
CA CYS A 36 -24.16 35.27 -25.23
C CYS A 36 -25.05 34.61 -26.28
N GLY A 37 -26.36 34.86 -26.14
CA GLY A 37 -27.26 35.09 -27.27
C GLY A 37 -28.70 34.65 -27.01
N GLY A 38 -29.52 35.54 -26.43
CA GLY A 38 -30.96 35.35 -26.35
C GLY A 38 -31.65 35.54 -27.70
N ASP A 39 -32.81 34.93 -27.86
CA ASP A 39 -33.91 35.47 -28.64
C ASP A 39 -35.23 34.99 -28.04
N ASP A 40 -36.16 35.92 -27.95
CA ASP A 40 -37.46 35.77 -27.35
C ASP A 40 -38.36 34.90 -28.24
N ASP A 41 -39.00 33.87 -27.68
CA ASP A 41 -40.34 33.54 -28.15
C ASP A 41 -41.25 33.12 -26.99
N LEU A 42 -42.01 34.12 -26.56
CA LEU A 42 -43.14 34.02 -25.65
C LEU A 42 -44.33 33.44 -26.41
N SER A 43 -44.53 32.13 -26.31
CA SER A 43 -45.80 31.48 -26.63
C SER A 43 -45.80 30.14 -25.91
N PHE A 44 -46.82 29.62 -25.28
CA PHE A 44 -48.24 29.91 -25.26
C PHE A 44 -48.70 28.93 -24.18
N TRP A 45 -49.18 29.42 -23.03
CA TRP A 45 -49.80 28.56 -22.01
C TRP A 45 -51.12 28.05 -22.61
N GLY A 46 -50.98 27.04 -23.47
CA GLY A 46 -52.02 26.34 -24.16
C GLY A 46 -52.59 25.28 -23.24
N ASP A 47 -53.67 25.66 -22.57
CA ASP A 47 -54.69 24.79 -21.97
C ASP A 47 -55.24 23.81 -23.03
N SER A 48 -54.48 22.76 -23.37
CA SER A 48 -54.96 21.65 -24.21
C SER A 48 -54.02 20.44 -24.12
N ASP A 49 -54.48 19.40 -23.42
CA ASP A 49 -53.92 18.04 -23.36
C ASP A 49 -52.71 17.78 -22.44
N ASP A 50 -52.73 18.36 -21.24
CA ASP A 50 -51.74 18.19 -20.16
C ASP A 50 -51.49 16.72 -19.72
N LYS A 51 -52.30 15.76 -20.16
CA LYS A 51 -52.17 14.34 -19.76
C LYS A 51 -51.28 13.53 -20.69
N LEU A 52 -51.21 13.86 -21.97
CA LEU A 52 -50.47 13.07 -22.95
C LEU A 52 -48.98 13.51 -22.99
N ASP A 53 -48.73 14.81 -22.86
CA ASP A 53 -47.39 15.41 -22.72
C ASP A 53 -46.72 14.98 -21.40
N SER A 54 -47.48 14.99 -20.30
CA SER A 54 -47.01 14.49 -19.00
C SER A 54 -46.61 13.01 -19.04
N SER A 55 -47.33 12.16 -19.80
CA SER A 55 -46.99 10.74 -19.93
C SER A 55 -45.69 10.51 -20.72
N LEU A 56 -45.44 11.29 -21.77
CA LEU A 56 -44.22 11.20 -22.58
C LEU A 56 -43.00 11.75 -21.81
N ASP A 57 -43.22 12.78 -21.00
CA ASP A 57 -42.21 13.35 -20.10
C ASP A 57 -41.82 12.36 -19.00
N LEU A 58 -42.79 11.68 -18.39
CA LEU A 58 -42.55 10.63 -17.40
C LEU A 58 -41.81 9.44 -18.00
N ASP A 59 -42.14 9.02 -19.22
CA ASP A 59 -41.46 7.91 -19.92
C ASP A 59 -40.01 8.26 -20.28
N ARG A 60 -39.79 9.49 -20.79
CA ARG A 60 -38.45 10.04 -21.05
C ARG A 60 -37.61 10.11 -19.77
N GLU A 61 -38.21 10.56 -18.66
CA GLU A 61 -37.51 10.68 -17.39
C GLU A 61 -37.23 9.31 -16.76
N TRP A 62 -38.14 8.35 -16.93
CA TRP A 62 -37.96 6.96 -16.54
C TRP A 62 -36.81 6.30 -17.31
N GLN A 63 -36.79 6.44 -18.64
CA GLN A 63 -35.73 5.88 -19.47
C GLN A 63 -34.36 6.48 -19.10
N ARG A 64 -34.30 7.80 -18.90
CA ARG A 64 -33.06 8.47 -18.46
C ARG A 64 -32.55 7.91 -17.13
N ARG A 65 -33.43 7.73 -16.13
CA ARG A 65 -33.04 7.16 -14.83
C ARG A 65 -32.69 5.68 -14.95
N HIS A 66 -33.40 4.94 -15.78
CA HIS A 66 -33.11 3.54 -16.05
C HIS A 66 -31.70 3.42 -16.61
N ASP A 67 -31.38 4.11 -17.70
CA ASP A 67 -30.06 4.06 -18.34
C ASP A 67 -28.92 4.45 -17.38
N GLN A 68 -29.17 5.42 -16.47
CA GLN A 68 -28.19 5.85 -15.47
C GLN A 68 -28.01 4.86 -14.31
N PHE A 69 -29.08 4.22 -13.82
CA PHE A 69 -29.07 3.52 -12.53
C PHE A 69 -29.33 2.01 -12.61
N HIS A 70 -29.75 1.45 -13.75
CA HIS A 70 -30.10 0.03 -13.86
C HIS A 70 -28.95 -0.94 -13.53
N THR A 71 -27.69 -0.48 -13.66
CA THR A 71 -26.48 -1.26 -13.30
C THR A 71 -25.72 -0.71 -12.11
N ILE A 72 -26.20 0.35 -11.44
CA ILE A 72 -25.41 1.03 -10.40
C ILE A 72 -25.05 0.07 -9.25
N GLY A 73 -26.01 -0.73 -8.77
CA GLY A 73 -25.75 -1.71 -7.71
C GLY A 73 -24.78 -2.83 -8.12
N TYR A 74 -24.73 -3.20 -9.41
CA TYR A 74 -23.76 -4.18 -9.91
C TYR A 74 -22.35 -3.58 -9.96
N ARG A 75 -22.22 -2.36 -10.50
CA ARG A 75 -20.94 -1.64 -10.55
C ARG A 75 -20.39 -1.39 -9.15
N ASP A 76 -21.25 -0.93 -8.23
CA ASP A 76 -20.90 -0.72 -6.82
C ASP A 76 -20.47 -2.03 -6.14
N GLY A 77 -21.18 -3.13 -6.42
CA GLY A 77 -20.81 -4.46 -5.92
C GLY A 77 -19.44 -4.93 -6.41
N LEU A 78 -19.10 -4.69 -7.69
CA LEU A 78 -17.78 -5.00 -8.24
C LEU A 78 -16.67 -4.15 -7.59
N ILE A 79 -16.91 -2.85 -7.42
CA ILE A 79 -15.96 -1.93 -6.79
C ILE A 79 -15.74 -2.34 -5.33
N ALA A 80 -16.83 -2.55 -4.57
CA ALA A 80 -16.77 -2.97 -3.18
C ALA A 80 -16.04 -4.32 -3.02
N GLY A 81 -16.27 -5.27 -3.92
CA GLY A 81 -15.57 -6.55 -3.92
C GLY A 81 -14.06 -6.39 -4.16
N LYS A 82 -13.68 -5.59 -5.17
CA LYS A 82 -12.26 -5.29 -5.47
C LYS A 82 -11.58 -4.60 -4.29
N GLU A 83 -12.24 -3.62 -3.67
CA GLU A 83 -11.74 -2.90 -2.52
C GLU A 83 -11.56 -3.83 -1.31
N ALA A 84 -12.55 -4.67 -1.02
CA ALA A 84 -12.49 -5.63 0.08
C ALA A 84 -11.31 -6.61 -0.07
N SER A 85 -11.11 -7.19 -1.27
CA SER A 85 -9.97 -8.08 -1.54
C SER A 85 -8.63 -7.35 -1.46
N ALA A 86 -8.54 -6.10 -1.95
CA ALA A 86 -7.32 -5.31 -1.84
C ALA A 86 -6.98 -4.96 -0.38
N GLN A 87 -8.00 -4.65 0.44
CA GLN A 87 -7.84 -4.35 1.86
C GLN A 87 -7.38 -5.58 2.66
N GLU A 88 -7.89 -6.77 2.34
CA GLU A 88 -7.43 -8.02 2.95
C GLU A 88 -5.93 -8.23 2.70
N GLY A 89 -5.48 -8.12 1.44
CA GLY A 89 -4.07 -8.23 1.09
C GLY A 89 -3.20 -7.17 1.79
N PHE A 90 -3.68 -5.92 1.86
CA PHE A 90 -3.00 -4.86 2.61
C PHE A 90 -2.87 -5.19 4.08
N ASN A 91 -3.94 -5.67 4.73
CA ASN A 91 -3.92 -6.00 6.16
C ASN A 91 -2.92 -7.11 6.49
N ILE A 92 -2.79 -8.11 5.60
CA ILE A 92 -1.81 -9.19 5.75
C ILE A 92 -0.39 -8.62 5.65
N GLY A 93 -0.10 -7.88 4.57
CA GLY A 93 1.22 -7.28 4.37
C GLY A 93 1.58 -6.26 5.45
N PHE A 94 0.62 -5.50 5.96
CA PHE A 94 0.81 -4.58 7.08
C PHE A 94 1.20 -5.34 8.36
N LYS A 95 0.47 -6.40 8.73
CA LYS A 95 0.80 -7.21 9.91
C LYS A 95 2.20 -7.82 9.83
N GLN A 96 2.59 -8.29 8.64
CA GLN A 96 3.92 -8.86 8.43
C GLN A 96 5.03 -7.79 8.49
N SER A 97 4.80 -6.61 7.92
CA SER A 97 5.84 -5.59 7.75
C SER A 97 6.03 -4.62 8.91
N VAL A 98 5.01 -4.40 9.74
CA VAL A 98 5.04 -3.33 10.77
C VAL A 98 6.19 -3.51 11.76
N LEU A 99 6.45 -4.73 12.22
CA LEU A 99 7.49 -4.98 13.22
C LEU A 99 8.90 -4.77 12.67
N ASP A 100 9.15 -5.22 11.44
CA ASP A 100 10.44 -5.08 10.77
C ASP A 100 10.67 -3.62 10.33
N GLY A 101 9.63 -2.98 9.80
CA GLY A 101 9.64 -1.55 9.48
C GLY A 101 9.90 -0.67 10.71
N TYR A 102 9.25 -0.98 11.84
CA TYR A 102 9.52 -0.31 13.11
C TYR A 102 10.96 -0.52 13.57
N SER A 103 11.44 -1.77 13.55
CA SER A 103 12.81 -2.11 13.96
C SER A 103 13.86 -1.38 13.13
N TRP A 104 13.68 -1.34 11.80
CA TRP A 104 14.56 -0.62 10.91
C TRP A 104 14.52 0.90 11.14
N GLY A 105 13.31 1.45 11.36
CA GLY A 105 13.12 2.86 11.71
C GLY A 105 13.82 3.25 13.00
N VAL A 106 13.75 2.40 14.04
CA VAL A 106 14.48 2.59 15.31
C VAL A 106 15.98 2.62 15.06
N VAL A 107 16.52 1.68 14.29
CA VAL A 107 17.96 1.64 14.03
C VAL A 107 18.43 2.91 13.32
N ARG A 108 17.70 3.34 12.28
CA ARG A 108 17.98 4.57 11.55
C ARG A 108 17.89 5.80 12.46
N GLY A 109 16.86 5.88 13.30
CA GLY A 109 16.66 6.99 14.23
C GLY A 109 17.76 7.09 15.28
N VAL A 110 18.10 5.99 15.97
CA VAL A 110 19.11 5.98 17.03
C VAL A 110 20.50 6.27 16.46
N THR A 111 20.87 5.62 15.37
CA THR A 111 22.18 5.83 14.74
C THR A 111 22.32 7.26 14.19
N SER A 112 21.24 7.83 13.64
CA SER A 112 21.21 9.22 13.20
C SER A 112 21.31 10.20 14.37
N ALA A 113 20.54 10.00 15.44
CA ALA A 113 20.63 10.83 16.63
C ALA A 113 22.05 10.81 17.18
N PHE A 114 22.66 9.63 17.29
CA PHE A 114 24.03 9.46 17.74
C PHE A 114 25.06 10.15 16.81
N SER A 115 24.93 10.00 15.49
CA SER A 115 25.88 10.58 14.53
C SER A 115 25.87 12.12 14.53
N HIS A 116 24.75 12.75 14.89
CA HIS A 116 24.63 14.20 14.99
C HIS A 116 25.05 14.79 16.35
N LEU A 117 25.37 13.95 17.35
CA LEU A 117 25.83 14.45 18.65
C LEU A 117 27.21 15.13 18.56
N PRO A 118 27.47 16.17 19.39
CA PRO A 118 28.81 16.73 19.57
C PRO A 118 29.81 15.67 20.07
N HIS A 119 31.07 15.79 19.64
CA HIS A 119 32.14 14.82 19.99
C HIS A 119 32.26 14.59 21.50
N GLN A 120 32.22 15.67 22.30
CA GLN A 120 32.32 15.60 23.76
C GLN A 120 31.21 14.75 24.38
N LEU A 121 30.02 14.76 23.79
CA LEU A 121 28.88 13.98 24.27
C LEU A 121 28.99 12.53 23.80
N LYS A 122 29.45 12.29 22.57
CA LYS A 122 29.75 10.94 22.07
C LYS A 122 30.78 10.23 22.93
N GLU A 123 31.81 10.93 23.38
CA GLU A 123 32.84 10.40 24.28
C GLU A 123 32.30 10.06 25.67
N ARG A 124 31.31 10.83 26.16
CA ARG A 124 30.65 10.60 27.45
C ARG A 124 29.67 9.43 27.40
N LEU A 125 28.97 9.23 26.29
CA LEU A 125 28.04 8.12 26.10
C LEU A 125 28.76 6.79 25.85
N ILE A 126 29.84 6.84 25.07
CA ILE A 126 30.63 5.66 24.70
C ILE A 126 32.09 6.01 24.90
N GLU A 127 32.73 5.45 25.92
CA GLU A 127 34.12 5.77 26.25
C GLU A 127 35.12 5.19 25.23
N ARG A 128 34.84 3.97 24.72
CA ARG A 128 35.68 3.26 23.74
C ARG A 128 35.55 3.83 22.32
N GLN A 129 36.68 4.26 21.74
CA GLN A 129 36.72 4.74 20.35
C GLN A 129 36.31 3.68 19.33
N GLU A 130 36.67 2.41 19.55
CA GLU A 130 36.30 1.30 18.66
C GLU A 130 34.78 1.19 18.48
N LYS A 131 34.03 1.31 19.58
CA LYS A 131 32.56 1.27 19.56
C LYS A 131 31.95 2.49 18.90
N ARG A 132 32.54 3.67 19.09
CA ARG A 132 32.12 4.88 18.35
C ARG A 132 32.28 4.70 16.83
N ASN A 133 33.34 4.01 16.40
CA ASN A 133 33.54 3.68 15.00
C ASN A 133 32.52 2.64 14.52
N GLU A 134 32.22 1.61 15.31
CA GLU A 134 31.15 0.62 14.99
C GLU A 134 29.78 1.30 14.81
N PHE A 135 29.40 2.23 15.70
CA PHE A 135 28.18 3.04 15.54
C PHE A 135 28.18 3.87 14.26
N HIS A 136 29.33 4.44 13.89
CA HIS A 136 29.46 5.22 12.66
C HIS A 136 29.32 4.32 11.42
N VAL A 137 29.95 3.14 11.40
CA VAL A 137 29.81 2.16 10.32
C VAL A 137 28.36 1.69 10.20
N LEU A 138 27.68 1.45 11.32
CA LEU A 138 26.27 1.08 11.32
C LEU A 138 25.39 2.22 10.76
N TYR A 139 25.67 3.47 11.15
CA TYR A 139 25.00 4.65 10.61
C TYR A 139 25.13 4.72 9.08
N GLU A 140 26.36 4.64 8.54
CA GLU A 140 26.61 4.69 7.09
C GLU A 140 25.92 3.53 6.35
N SER A 141 25.97 2.32 6.93
CA SER A 141 25.34 1.13 6.34
C SER A 141 23.82 1.26 6.26
N VAL A 142 23.17 1.78 7.32
CA VAL A 142 21.71 1.92 7.38
C VAL A 142 21.19 3.13 6.59
N HIS A 143 22.00 4.19 6.48
CA HIS A 143 21.63 5.41 5.74
C HIS A 143 21.94 5.33 4.24
N SER A 144 22.92 4.51 3.83
CA SER A 144 23.15 4.23 2.41
C SER A 144 22.03 3.42 1.77
N LEU A 145 21.29 2.62 2.55
CA LEU A 145 20.15 1.86 2.07
C LEU A 145 18.94 2.76 1.84
N SER A 146 18.38 2.77 0.63
CA SER A 146 17.15 3.53 0.35
C SER A 146 15.91 2.87 0.98
N THR A 147 14.80 3.61 1.11
CA THR A 147 13.52 3.06 1.60
C THR A 147 12.94 2.02 0.64
N THR A 148 13.14 2.22 -0.67
CA THR A 148 12.68 1.27 -1.69
C THR A 148 13.51 -0.01 -1.69
N ASP A 149 14.82 0.11 -1.48
CA ASP A 149 15.70 -1.07 -1.41
C ASP A 149 15.44 -1.87 -0.14
N ALA A 150 15.22 -1.19 1.00
CA ALA A 150 14.82 -1.85 2.25
C ALA A 150 13.50 -2.63 2.09
N LEU A 151 12.51 -2.05 1.39
CA LEU A 151 11.26 -2.74 1.07
C LEU A 151 11.49 -3.93 0.14
N GLY A 152 12.41 -3.81 -0.82
CA GLY A 152 12.85 -4.89 -1.70
C GLY A 152 13.41 -6.07 -0.90
N LEU A 153 14.37 -5.80 -0.01
CA LEU A 153 14.98 -6.82 0.85
C LEU A 153 13.93 -7.54 1.73
N PHE A 154 12.97 -6.80 2.28
CA PHE A 154 11.87 -7.37 3.04
C PHE A 154 10.96 -8.27 2.18
N SER A 155 10.66 -7.82 0.95
CA SER A 155 9.83 -8.60 0.03
C SER A 155 10.53 -9.88 -0.44
N GLU A 156 11.85 -9.84 -0.60
CA GLU A 156 12.68 -11.01 -0.90
C GLU A 156 12.71 -11.99 0.29
N GLU A 157 12.81 -11.47 1.52
CA GLU A 157 12.74 -12.26 2.74
C GLU A 157 11.41 -13.00 2.87
N ILE A 158 10.27 -12.32 2.65
CA ILE A 158 8.95 -12.97 2.66
C ILE A 158 8.90 -14.12 1.65
N LYS A 159 9.34 -13.87 0.40
CA LYS A 159 9.34 -14.92 -0.64
C LYS A 159 10.23 -16.10 -0.29
N ALA A 160 11.37 -15.84 0.34
CA ALA A 160 12.28 -16.90 0.78
C ALA A 160 11.67 -17.73 1.91
N GLN A 161 10.98 -17.08 2.86
CA GLN A 161 10.26 -17.75 3.95
C GLN A 161 9.12 -18.64 3.43
N GLU A 162 8.31 -18.12 2.50
CA GLU A 162 7.23 -18.88 1.87
C GLU A 162 7.76 -20.10 1.10
N ALA A 163 8.89 -19.95 0.39
CA ALA A 163 9.52 -21.05 -0.33
C ALA A 163 10.00 -22.18 0.61
N LEU A 164 10.46 -21.83 1.82
CA LEU A 164 10.91 -22.78 2.83
C LEU A 164 9.71 -23.56 3.42
N GLU A 165 8.64 -22.86 3.79
CA GLU A 165 7.42 -23.46 4.35
C GLU A 165 6.72 -24.42 3.38
N HIS A 166 6.76 -24.12 2.07
CA HIS A 166 6.24 -25.03 1.04
C HIS A 166 7.08 -26.31 0.85
N SER A 167 8.37 -26.29 1.21
CA SER A 167 9.22 -27.49 1.17
C SER A 167 8.97 -28.43 2.35
N GLU A 168 8.74 -27.88 3.54
CA GLU A 168 8.51 -28.65 4.77
C GLU A 168 7.15 -29.39 4.74
N HIS A 169 6.14 -28.82 4.09
CA HIS A 169 4.83 -29.45 3.99
C HIS A 169 4.79 -30.65 2.99
N SER A 170 5.87 -30.89 2.24
CA SER A 170 6.04 -32.06 1.38
C SER A 170 6.73 -33.24 2.09
N GLU A 171 7.32 -33.04 3.27
CA GLU A 171 8.02 -34.09 4.03
C GLU A 171 7.28 -34.47 5.32
N VAL A 172 6.01 -34.86 5.20
CA VAL A 172 5.38 -35.68 6.26
C VAL A 172 5.79 -37.14 6.05
N SER A 173 7.02 -37.50 6.44
CA SER A 173 7.30 -38.80 7.06
C SER A 173 8.74 -38.88 7.57
N HIS A 174 8.85 -39.33 8.83
CA HIS A 174 10.04 -39.91 9.51
C HIS A 174 10.86 -39.02 10.48
N HIS A 175 10.39 -39.02 11.73
CA HIS A 175 11.09 -39.16 13.03
C HIS A 175 12.36 -38.35 13.37
N THR A 176 12.21 -37.62 14.48
CA THR A 176 13.12 -37.44 15.63
C THR A 176 14.50 -36.81 15.44
N ALA A 177 14.66 -35.76 16.24
CA ALA A 177 15.87 -35.33 16.95
C ALA A 177 16.88 -34.51 16.15
N GLY A 178 16.75 -33.19 16.35
CA GLY A 178 17.90 -32.37 16.70
C GLY A 178 18.74 -31.87 15.54
N LEU A 179 18.23 -30.86 14.83
CA LEU A 179 19.10 -29.87 14.22
C LEU A 179 18.50 -28.49 14.47
N GLN A 180 19.13 -27.82 15.44
CA GLN A 180 19.19 -26.37 15.52
C GLN A 180 19.95 -25.90 14.27
N GLU A 181 19.27 -25.88 13.13
CA GLU A 181 19.82 -25.33 11.91
C GLU A 181 19.77 -23.82 12.00
N GLN A 182 20.97 -23.28 12.14
CA GLN A 182 21.27 -21.86 12.10
C GLN A 182 20.71 -21.29 10.80
N SER A 183 19.59 -20.57 10.88
CA SER A 183 19.13 -19.72 9.78
C SER A 183 20.09 -18.53 9.66
N SER A 184 21.25 -18.77 9.06
CA SER A 184 22.33 -17.80 8.84
C SER A 184 21.97 -16.71 7.81
N HIS A 185 20.70 -16.63 7.43
CA HIS A 185 20.11 -15.56 6.62
C HIS A 185 19.05 -14.82 7.42
N GLY A 186 19.40 -14.32 8.61
CA GLY A 186 18.62 -13.21 9.17
C GLY A 186 18.64 -12.07 8.16
N SER A 187 17.49 -11.48 7.81
CA SER A 187 17.48 -10.36 6.89
C SER A 187 18.46 -9.30 7.32
N GLN A 188 19.07 -8.64 6.34
CA GLN A 188 20.03 -7.57 6.60
C GLN A 188 19.44 -6.52 7.58
N LEU A 189 18.14 -6.27 7.47
CA LEU A 189 17.35 -5.43 8.37
C LEU A 189 17.36 -5.94 9.81
N ARG A 190 17.08 -7.22 10.03
CA ARG A 190 17.12 -7.85 11.35
C ARG A 190 18.54 -7.87 11.94
N ASN A 191 19.55 -8.04 11.09
CA ASN A 191 20.96 -7.99 11.50
C ASN A 191 21.36 -6.59 11.99
N TYR A 192 20.87 -5.51 11.36
CA TYR A 192 21.12 -4.15 11.84
C TYR A 192 20.51 -3.90 13.23
N ARG A 193 19.32 -4.44 13.47
CA ARG A 193 18.67 -4.36 14.78
C ARG A 193 19.49 -5.07 15.86
N GLY A 194 19.93 -6.29 15.59
CA GLY A 194 20.79 -7.04 16.52
C GLY A 194 22.14 -6.37 16.78
N GLN A 195 22.76 -5.78 15.75
CA GLN A 195 24.00 -5.00 15.91
C GLN A 195 23.81 -3.78 16.81
N LEU A 196 22.69 -3.06 16.64
CA LEU A 196 22.39 -1.91 17.49
C LEU A 196 22.18 -2.34 18.95
N GLU A 197 21.41 -3.40 19.20
CA GLU A 197 21.16 -3.91 20.55
C GLU A 197 22.45 -4.36 21.25
N TYR A 198 23.33 -5.05 20.53
CA TYR A 198 24.65 -5.41 21.02
C TYR A 198 25.46 -4.17 21.45
N LEU A 199 25.49 -3.15 20.60
CA LEU A 199 26.20 -1.90 20.86
C LEU A 199 25.63 -1.09 22.05
N ILE A 200 24.30 -1.10 22.22
CA ILE A 200 23.63 -0.45 23.35
C ILE A 200 23.91 -1.21 24.65
N SER A 201 23.80 -2.54 24.63
CA SER A 201 24.02 -3.38 25.82
C SER A 201 25.45 -3.27 26.38
N ASP A 202 26.43 -3.03 25.51
CA ASP A 202 27.84 -2.82 25.88
C ASP A 202 28.12 -1.39 26.39
N SER A 203 27.14 -0.49 26.32
CA SER A 203 27.27 0.93 26.70
C SER A 203 26.28 1.30 27.82
N PRO A 204 26.63 1.09 29.11
CA PRO A 204 25.69 1.26 30.23
C PRO A 204 25.22 2.71 30.46
N ALA A 205 25.87 3.70 29.84
CA ALA A 205 25.45 5.10 29.89
C ALA A 205 24.27 5.40 28.95
N ILE A 206 23.96 4.49 28.02
CA ILE A 206 22.88 4.61 27.06
C ILE A 206 21.71 3.75 27.57
N ASP A 207 20.87 4.32 28.43
CA ASP A 207 19.61 3.68 28.81
C ASP A 207 18.55 4.01 27.76
N ILE A 208 18.35 3.09 26.81
CA ILE A 208 17.27 3.20 25.83
C ILE A 208 16.19 2.22 26.26
N HIS A 209 15.15 2.78 26.88
CA HIS A 209 13.88 2.08 27.07
C HIS A 209 13.18 1.96 25.70
N LEU A 210 13.56 0.97 24.89
CA LEU A 210 12.81 0.61 23.70
C LEU A 210 11.52 -0.08 24.16
N PRO A 211 10.33 0.51 23.98
CA PRO A 211 9.11 -0.22 24.23
C PRO A 211 9.07 -1.41 23.27
N GLU A 212 8.88 -2.61 23.83
CA GLU A 212 8.62 -3.78 23.00
C GLU A 212 7.35 -3.51 22.19
N PRO A 213 7.39 -3.69 20.86
CA PRO A 213 6.20 -3.61 20.05
C PRO A 213 5.24 -4.73 20.51
N LYS A 214 4.02 -4.33 20.90
CA LYS A 214 2.94 -5.25 21.29
C LYS A 214 2.21 -5.80 20.06
#